data_AF-A0AAJ1D681-F1
#
_entry.id   AF-A0AAJ1D681-F1
#
_cell.length_a   1.000
_cell.length_b   1.000
_cell.length_c   1.000
_cell.angle_alpha   90.00
_cell.angle_beta   90.00
_cell.angle_gamma   90.00
#
_symmetry.space_group_name_H-M   'P 1'
#
loop_
_entity.id
_entity.type
_entity.pdbx_description
1 polymer ?
#
loop_
_entity_poly.entity_id
_entity_poly.type
_entity_poly.pdbx_seq_one_letter_code
_entity_poly.pdbx_strand_id
1 'polypeptide(L)'
;MKLVLGLGNLGAEYKETRHNCGFQVVELCAAFFHVKMKKRCFRLYQAAKIEQDDETYTLIKPLTYMNNSGNILKYFSSVKTKDIIVICDQMDLPLSHIRIKKGGGTAGHNGLRSIVSNLNGEKDFIRIYVGIGRPKENQSVVEHVLGVEENTKLFKEGVEKANLALIDLINGQSIEKVMQTYNKKIKL
;
A
#
# COMPACT_ATOMS: atom_id res chain seq x y z
N MET A 1 -15.41 8.29 6.27
CA MET A 1 -14.72 6.97 6.35
C MET A 1 -13.72 6.90 5.22
N LYS A 2 -12.47 6.59 5.53
CA LYS A 2 -11.39 6.39 4.56
C LYS A 2 -11.02 4.92 4.44
N LEU A 3 -10.62 4.49 3.25
CA LEU A 3 -10.12 3.14 3.00
C LEU A 3 -8.62 3.17 2.81
N VAL A 4 -7.91 2.30 3.52
CA VAL A 4 -6.47 2.13 3.39
C VAL A 4 -6.19 0.72 2.88
N LEU A 5 -5.77 0.62 1.62
CA LEU A 5 -5.52 -0.62 0.91
C LEU A 5 -4.02 -0.92 0.90
N GLY A 6 -3.60 -1.92 1.66
CA GLY A 6 -2.26 -2.51 1.53
C GLY A 6 -2.30 -3.57 0.44
N LEU A 7 -1.49 -3.42 -0.60
CA LEU A 7 -1.43 -4.41 -1.67
C LEU A 7 -0.43 -5.53 -1.37
N GLY A 8 -0.77 -6.74 -1.82
CA GLY A 8 0.02 -7.96 -1.65
C GLY A 8 -0.73 -9.17 -2.20
N ASN A 9 -0.04 -10.29 -2.31
CA ASN A 9 -0.58 -11.61 -2.63
C ASN A 9 -0.84 -12.43 -1.36
N LEU A 10 -1.89 -13.24 -1.40
CA LEU A 10 -2.20 -14.23 -0.37
C LEU A 10 -1.33 -15.48 -0.55
N GLY A 11 -0.77 -16.00 0.55
CA GLY A 11 0.03 -17.22 0.57
C GLY A 11 1.24 -17.06 1.49
N ALA A 12 1.70 -18.14 2.11
CA ALA A 12 2.89 -18.10 2.96
C ALA A 12 4.15 -17.80 2.15
N GLU A 13 4.18 -18.27 0.91
CA GLU A 13 5.24 -18.06 -0.09
C GLU A 13 5.44 -16.59 -0.45
N TYR A 14 4.40 -15.75 -0.33
CA TYR A 14 4.48 -14.34 -0.70
C TYR A 14 4.80 -13.41 0.47
N LYS A 15 4.78 -13.91 1.71
CA LYS A 15 4.81 -13.08 2.93
C LYS A 15 5.99 -12.10 2.99
N GLU A 16 7.18 -12.56 2.60
CA GLU A 16 8.44 -11.81 2.67
C GLU A 16 8.85 -11.21 1.30
N THR A 17 7.97 -11.28 0.30
CA THR A 17 8.26 -10.78 -1.05
C THR A 17 8.14 -9.27 -1.13
N ARG A 18 8.89 -8.66 -2.06
CA ARG A 18 8.83 -7.21 -2.31
C ARG A 18 7.40 -6.74 -2.58
N HIS A 19 6.61 -7.53 -3.32
CA HIS A 19 5.23 -7.21 -3.69
C HIS A 19 4.24 -7.19 -2.50
N ASN A 20 4.62 -7.74 -1.36
CA ASN A 20 3.80 -7.76 -0.15
C ASN A 20 4.12 -6.61 0.82
N CYS A 21 4.94 -5.64 0.43
CA CYS A 21 5.26 -4.48 1.27
C CYS A 21 4.01 -3.72 1.73
N GLY A 22 2.96 -3.64 0.90
CA GLY A 22 1.70 -2.99 1.26
C GLY A 22 0.97 -3.71 2.39
N PHE A 23 0.98 -5.04 2.42
CA PHE A 23 0.48 -5.82 3.55
C PHE A 23 1.30 -5.54 4.81
N GLN A 24 2.63 -5.55 4.71
CA GLN A 24 3.52 -5.31 5.84
C GLN A 24 3.27 -3.92 6.47
N VAL A 25 3.11 -2.87 5.65
CA VAL A 25 2.79 -1.52 6.13
C VAL A 25 1.45 -1.49 6.87
N VAL A 26 0.41 -2.10 6.32
CA VAL A 26 -0.92 -2.13 6.96
C VAL A 26 -0.91 -2.93 8.26
N GLU A 27 -0.16 -4.02 8.34
CA GLU A 27 0.00 -4.81 9.56
C GLU A 27 0.74 -4.03 10.66
N LEU A 28 1.81 -3.32 10.32
CA LEU A 28 2.52 -2.44 11.25
C LEU A 28 1.61 -1.30 11.76
N CYS A 29 0.82 -0.71 10.86
CA CYS A 29 -0.13 0.34 11.24
C CYS A 29 -1.22 -0.21 12.18
N ALA A 30 -1.77 -1.37 11.87
CA ALA A 30 -2.73 -2.04 12.72
C ALA A 30 -2.14 -2.34 14.12
N ALA A 31 -0.88 -2.80 14.18
CA ALA A 31 -0.18 -3.04 15.43
C ALA A 31 0.05 -1.75 16.24
N PHE A 32 0.43 -0.64 15.59
CA PHE A 32 0.62 0.66 16.23
C PHE A 32 -0.65 1.18 16.90
N PHE A 33 -1.79 1.07 16.23
CA PHE A 33 -3.10 1.46 16.79
C PHE A 33 -3.75 0.37 17.66
N HIS A 34 -3.05 -0.73 17.94
CA HIS A 34 -3.56 -1.87 18.73
C HIS A 34 -4.86 -2.50 18.19
N VAL A 35 -5.07 -2.45 16.87
CA VAL A 35 -6.24 -3.03 16.20
C VAL A 35 -5.88 -4.34 15.50
N LYS A 36 -6.80 -5.31 15.51
CA LYS A 36 -6.57 -6.63 14.89
C LYS A 36 -7.24 -6.72 13.53
N MET A 37 -6.46 -7.08 12.50
CA MET A 37 -6.96 -7.41 11.18
C MET A 37 -7.78 -8.71 11.25
N LYS A 38 -9.07 -8.65 10.91
CA LYS A 38 -9.98 -9.80 10.95
C LYS A 38 -10.55 -10.09 9.56
N LYS A 39 -10.63 -11.38 9.22
CA LYS A 39 -11.38 -11.85 8.04
C LYS A 39 -12.83 -12.12 8.46
N ARG A 40 -13.80 -11.44 7.83
CA ARG A 40 -15.23 -11.75 8.00
C ARG A 40 -15.66 -12.83 7.01
N CYS A 41 -16.69 -13.61 7.36
CA CYS A 41 -17.28 -14.60 6.46
C CYS A 41 -17.69 -13.96 5.12
N PHE A 42 -17.47 -14.70 4.02
CA PHE A 42 -17.79 -14.28 2.65
C PHE A 42 -17.13 -12.98 2.17
N ARG A 43 -16.08 -12.49 2.87
CA ARG A 43 -15.28 -11.36 2.43
C ARG A 43 -13.93 -11.83 1.86
N LEU A 44 -13.56 -11.24 0.74
CA LEU A 44 -12.27 -11.44 0.07
C LEU A 44 -11.20 -10.48 0.61
N TYR A 45 -11.26 -10.10 1.88
CA TYR A 45 -10.31 -9.20 2.52
C TYR A 45 -10.25 -9.43 4.04
N GLN A 46 -9.11 -9.06 4.65
CA GLN A 46 -9.03 -8.79 6.09
C GLN A 46 -9.16 -7.30 6.31
N ALA A 47 -9.78 -6.90 7.42
CA ALA A 47 -9.86 -5.49 7.78
C ALA A 47 -9.72 -5.24 9.28
N ALA A 48 -9.25 -4.04 9.61
CA ALA A 48 -9.29 -3.44 10.93
C ALA A 48 -9.82 -2.01 10.80
N LYS A 49 -10.45 -1.51 11.86
CA LYS A 49 -10.94 -0.13 11.91
C LYS A 49 -10.13 0.63 12.94
N ILE A 50 -9.74 1.85 12.58
CA ILE A 50 -9.14 2.84 13.46
C ILE A 50 -10.11 4.01 13.52
N GLU A 51 -10.48 4.41 14.72
CA GLU A 51 -11.26 5.62 14.98
C GLU A 51 -10.28 6.67 15.47
N GLN A 52 -10.17 7.77 14.72
CA GLN A 52 -9.26 8.87 15.02
C GLN A 52 -10.06 10.16 14.86
N ASP A 53 -10.29 10.85 15.99
CA ASP A 53 -11.18 12.01 16.06
C ASP A 53 -12.57 11.70 15.45
N ASP A 54 -13.06 12.53 14.53
CA ASP A 54 -14.34 12.34 13.83
C ASP A 54 -14.24 11.47 12.55
N GLU A 55 -13.09 10.82 12.32
CA GLU A 55 -12.84 10.05 11.10
C GLU A 55 -12.52 8.57 11.36
N THR A 56 -13.22 7.68 10.65
CA THR A 56 -12.92 6.25 10.66
C THR A 56 -12.04 5.87 9.48
N TYR A 57 -10.91 5.23 9.75
CA TYR A 57 -10.04 4.60 8.77
C TYR A 57 -10.27 3.08 8.79
N THR A 58 -10.53 2.48 7.64
CA THR A 58 -10.61 1.03 7.50
C THR A 58 -9.35 0.54 6.78
N LEU A 59 -8.47 -0.09 7.55
CA LEU A 59 -7.31 -0.81 7.05
C LEU A 59 -7.77 -2.10 6.35
N ILE A 60 -7.25 -2.38 5.16
CA ILE A 60 -7.67 -3.49 4.33
C ILE A 60 -6.46 -4.19 3.73
N LYS A 61 -6.46 -5.52 3.84
CA LYS A 61 -5.64 -6.44 3.05
C LYS A 61 -6.55 -7.25 2.12
N PRO A 62 -6.56 -6.98 0.82
CA PRO A 62 -7.25 -7.85 -0.14
C PRO A 62 -6.72 -9.28 -0.03
N LEU A 63 -7.60 -10.27 0.03
CA LEU A 63 -7.25 -11.70 0.00
C LEU A 63 -7.51 -12.26 -1.40
N THR A 64 -6.93 -11.58 -2.38
CA THR A 64 -6.99 -11.91 -3.81
C THR A 64 -5.57 -11.94 -4.37
N TYR A 65 -5.41 -12.42 -5.60
CA TYR A 65 -4.17 -12.18 -6.34
C TYR A 65 -4.06 -10.70 -6.70
N MET A 66 -2.83 -10.21 -6.86
CA MET A 66 -2.53 -8.80 -7.07
C MET A 66 -3.31 -8.19 -8.24
N ASN A 67 -3.44 -8.90 -9.36
CA ASN A 67 -4.20 -8.44 -10.52
C ASN A 67 -5.72 -8.28 -10.25
N ASN A 68 -6.21 -8.80 -9.14
CA ASN A 68 -7.60 -8.77 -8.69
C ASN A 68 -7.80 -7.98 -7.39
N SER A 69 -6.81 -7.19 -6.96
CA SER A 69 -6.89 -6.39 -5.72
C SER A 69 -8.08 -5.43 -5.69
N GLY A 70 -8.50 -4.90 -6.84
CA GLY A 70 -9.64 -3.98 -6.95
C GLY A 70 -11.01 -4.64 -6.76
N ASN A 71 -11.12 -5.97 -6.90
CA ASN A 71 -12.42 -6.66 -6.84
C ASN A 71 -13.10 -6.56 -5.47
N ILE A 72 -12.36 -6.19 -4.43
CA ILE A 72 -12.90 -5.95 -3.09
C ILE A 72 -13.66 -4.62 -2.99
N LEU A 73 -13.48 -3.68 -3.92
CA LEU A 73 -14.10 -2.35 -3.87
C LEU A 73 -15.62 -2.41 -4.00
N LYS A 74 -16.17 -3.48 -4.58
CA LYS A 74 -17.62 -3.76 -4.59
C LYS A 74 -18.25 -3.83 -3.18
N TYR A 75 -17.44 -4.07 -2.14
CA TYR A 75 -17.88 -4.09 -0.76
C TYR A 75 -17.91 -2.71 -0.09
N PHE A 76 -17.42 -1.68 -0.79
CA PHE A 76 -17.25 -0.31 -0.28
C PHE A 76 -17.74 0.75 -1.27
N SER A 77 -18.83 0.47 -2.00
CA SER A 77 -19.37 1.34 -3.06
C SER A 77 -19.76 2.76 -2.61
N SER A 78 -19.92 2.99 -1.30
CA SER A 78 -20.22 4.32 -0.74
C SER A 78 -18.98 5.19 -0.52
N VAL A 79 -17.76 4.63 -0.62
CA VAL A 79 -16.52 5.37 -0.43
C VAL A 79 -16.15 6.11 -1.71
N LYS A 80 -15.88 7.41 -1.57
CA LYS A 80 -15.42 8.24 -2.70
C LYS A 80 -13.95 7.96 -2.98
N THR A 81 -13.55 8.06 -4.24
CA THR A 81 -12.16 7.80 -4.66
C THR A 81 -11.14 8.62 -3.88
N LYS A 82 -11.44 9.90 -3.58
CA LYS A 82 -10.60 10.79 -2.77
C LYS A 82 -10.34 10.33 -1.33
N ASP A 83 -11.17 9.43 -0.82
CA ASP A 83 -11.08 8.89 0.54
C ASP A 83 -10.31 7.54 0.56
N ILE A 84 -9.68 7.17 -0.56
CA ILE A 84 -8.87 5.95 -0.69
C ILE A 84 -7.37 6.29 -0.58
N ILE A 85 -6.65 5.46 0.16
CA ILE A 85 -5.20 5.43 0.27
C ILE A 85 -4.73 4.04 -0.15
N VAL A 86 -3.78 3.94 -1.07
CA VAL A 86 -3.23 2.67 -1.55
C VAL A 86 -1.73 2.61 -1.25
N ILE A 87 -1.28 1.52 -0.63
CA ILE A 87 0.14 1.26 -0.36
C ILE A 87 0.60 0.09 -1.24
N CYS A 88 1.69 0.31 -1.98
CA CYS A 88 2.23 -0.66 -2.93
C CYS A 88 3.72 -0.45 -3.20
N ASP A 89 4.36 -1.44 -3.80
CA ASP A 89 5.75 -1.37 -4.22
C ASP A 89 5.95 -0.49 -5.46
N GLN A 90 7.17 0.00 -5.63
CA GLN A 90 7.60 0.81 -6.77
C GLN A 90 9.05 0.52 -7.13
N MET A 91 9.27 -0.01 -8.32
CA MET A 91 10.60 -0.39 -8.81
C MET A 91 11.49 0.81 -9.14
N ASP A 92 10.89 1.93 -9.54
CA ASP A 92 11.65 3.14 -9.86
C ASP A 92 12.12 3.92 -8.61
N LEU A 93 11.76 3.43 -7.41
CA LEU A 93 12.23 3.98 -6.15
C LEU A 93 13.28 3.06 -5.53
N PRO A 94 14.44 3.59 -5.10
CA PRO A 94 15.43 2.81 -4.36
C PRO A 94 14.86 2.25 -3.05
N LEU A 95 15.51 1.21 -2.52
CA LEU A 95 15.25 0.74 -1.16
C LEU A 95 15.36 1.88 -0.14
N SER A 96 14.70 1.72 1.00
CA SER A 96 14.56 2.71 2.09
C SER A 96 13.91 4.05 1.71
N HIS A 97 13.54 4.25 0.45
CA HIS A 97 12.83 5.43 -0.02
C HIS A 97 11.34 5.15 -0.20
N ILE A 98 10.55 6.16 0.06
CA ILE A 98 9.11 6.14 -0.20
C ILE A 98 8.72 7.35 -1.03
N ARG A 99 7.59 7.25 -1.72
CA ARG A 99 6.99 8.40 -2.41
C ARG A 99 5.49 8.41 -2.16
N ILE A 100 4.98 9.55 -1.74
CA ILE A 100 3.56 9.80 -1.55
C ILE A 100 3.08 10.68 -2.69
N LYS A 101 1.96 10.30 -3.31
CA LYS A 101 1.36 11.02 -4.43
C LYS A 101 -0.15 10.96 -4.38
N LYS A 102 -0.81 12.09 -4.64
CA LYS A 102 -2.24 12.13 -4.99
C LYS A 102 -2.39 11.99 -6.51
N GLY A 103 -3.28 11.11 -6.95
CA GLY A 103 -3.44 10.89 -8.40
C GLY A 103 -2.30 10.09 -9.04
N GLY A 104 -2.26 10.11 -10.37
CA GLY A 104 -1.21 9.46 -11.16
C GLY A 104 -1.65 8.17 -11.85
N GLY A 105 -0.73 7.59 -12.62
CA GLY A 105 -0.93 6.35 -13.35
C GLY A 105 -0.75 5.10 -12.50
N THR A 106 -0.78 3.94 -13.16
CA THR A 106 -0.55 2.63 -12.55
C THR A 106 0.92 2.22 -12.57
N ALA A 107 1.74 2.88 -13.40
CA ALA A 107 3.17 2.58 -13.58
C ALA A 107 3.45 1.08 -13.81
N GLY A 108 2.57 0.40 -14.56
CA GLY A 108 2.67 -1.04 -14.82
C GLY A 108 2.22 -1.94 -13.65
N HIS A 109 2.03 -1.42 -12.45
CA HIS A 109 1.65 -2.20 -11.26
C HIS A 109 0.23 -2.78 -11.38
N ASN A 110 0.13 -4.12 -11.33
CA ASN A 110 -1.12 -4.85 -11.59
C ASN A 110 -2.21 -4.58 -10.55
N GLY A 111 -1.85 -4.41 -9.28
CA GLY A 111 -2.81 -4.05 -8.24
C GLY A 111 -3.44 -2.66 -8.42
N LEU A 112 -2.63 -1.65 -8.73
CA LEU A 112 -3.14 -0.32 -9.09
C LEU A 112 -4.02 -0.36 -10.35
N ARG A 113 -3.64 -1.17 -11.36
CA ARG A 113 -4.47 -1.38 -12.56
C ARG A 113 -5.84 -1.95 -12.19
N SER A 114 -5.87 -2.94 -11.32
CA SER A 114 -7.09 -3.56 -10.81
C SER A 114 -7.98 -2.56 -10.07
N ILE A 115 -7.39 -1.75 -9.17
CA ILE A 115 -8.11 -0.71 -8.42
C ILE A 115 -8.71 0.33 -9.37
N VAL A 116 -7.89 0.91 -10.26
CA VAL A 116 -8.36 1.94 -11.20
C VAL A 116 -9.48 1.40 -12.10
N SER A 117 -9.39 0.16 -12.56
CA SER A 117 -10.45 -0.48 -13.35
C SER A 117 -11.76 -0.61 -12.57
N ASN A 118 -11.70 -0.94 -11.27
CA ASN A 118 -12.88 -1.06 -10.40
C ASN A 118 -13.41 0.30 -9.92
N LEU A 119 -12.67 1.38 -10.15
CA LEU A 119 -13.07 2.78 -9.90
C LEU A 119 -13.47 3.50 -11.20
N ASN A 120 -13.85 2.76 -12.26
CA ASN A 120 -14.26 3.34 -13.55
C ASN A 120 -13.22 4.29 -14.16
N GLY A 121 -11.92 4.03 -13.93
CA GLY A 121 -10.83 4.87 -14.43
C GLY A 121 -10.46 6.05 -13.53
N GLU A 122 -11.21 6.30 -12.45
CA GLU A 122 -10.88 7.34 -11.48
C GLU A 122 -9.54 7.05 -10.78
N LYS A 123 -8.76 8.11 -10.60
CA LYS A 123 -7.39 8.04 -10.09
C LYS A 123 -7.14 8.95 -8.91
N ASP A 124 -8.13 9.76 -8.51
CA ASP A 124 -8.01 10.77 -7.45
C ASP A 124 -7.98 10.14 -6.06
N PHE A 125 -6.96 9.33 -5.78
CA PHE A 125 -6.70 8.69 -4.51
C PHE A 125 -5.22 8.84 -4.14
N ILE A 126 -4.90 8.68 -2.87
CA ILE A 126 -3.53 8.78 -2.35
C ILE A 126 -2.81 7.46 -2.60
N ARG A 127 -1.54 7.53 -2.99
CA ARG A 127 -0.64 6.40 -3.17
C ARG A 127 0.58 6.59 -2.29
N ILE A 128 0.92 5.58 -1.49
CA ILE A 128 2.16 5.47 -0.75
C ILE A 128 2.98 4.36 -1.42
N TYR A 129 4.03 4.77 -2.14
CA TYR A 129 4.94 3.86 -2.80
C TYR A 129 6.10 3.49 -1.88
N VAL A 130 6.37 2.21 -1.75
CA VAL A 130 7.56 1.67 -1.09
C VAL A 130 8.58 1.31 -2.16
N GLY A 131 9.79 1.83 -2.06
CA GLY A 131 10.83 1.55 -3.04
C GLY A 131 11.40 0.14 -2.92
N ILE A 132 11.45 -0.55 -4.05
CA ILE A 132 11.94 -1.93 -4.15
C ILE A 132 13.11 -2.08 -5.14
N GLY A 133 13.56 -0.98 -5.73
CA GLY A 133 14.60 -0.98 -6.75
C GLY A 133 14.18 -1.67 -8.05
N ARG A 134 15.04 -1.53 -9.07
CA ARG A 134 14.87 -2.22 -10.35
C ARG A 134 15.48 -3.63 -10.30
N PRO A 135 14.97 -4.57 -11.12
CA PRO A 135 15.58 -5.89 -11.27
C PRO A 135 17.06 -5.81 -11.68
N LYS A 136 17.85 -6.81 -11.28
CA LYS A 136 19.23 -7.00 -11.76
C LYS A 136 19.21 -7.31 -13.27
N GLU A 137 20.32 -7.06 -13.97
CA GLU A 137 20.48 -7.48 -15.37
C GLU A 137 20.21 -9.00 -15.46
N ASN A 138 19.29 -9.40 -16.35
CA ASN A 138 18.78 -10.78 -16.54
C ASN A 138 17.72 -11.29 -15.54
N GLN A 139 17.22 -10.46 -14.64
CA GLN A 139 16.07 -10.82 -13.80
C GLN A 139 14.78 -10.25 -14.39
N SER A 140 13.74 -11.07 -14.52
CA SER A 140 12.43 -10.56 -14.96
C SER A 140 11.78 -9.71 -13.87
N VAL A 141 10.88 -8.80 -14.27
CA VAL A 141 10.09 -7.99 -13.33
C VAL A 141 9.28 -8.87 -12.38
N VAL A 142 8.71 -9.97 -12.89
CA VAL A 142 7.89 -10.90 -12.09
C VAL A 142 8.73 -11.59 -11.01
N GLU A 143 9.90 -12.12 -11.38
CA GLU A 143 10.84 -12.73 -10.43
C GLU A 143 11.33 -11.72 -9.39
N HIS A 144 11.54 -10.47 -9.79
CA HIS A 144 11.98 -9.41 -8.88
C HIS A 144 10.93 -9.10 -7.81
N VAL A 145 9.69 -8.80 -8.22
CA VAL A 145 8.63 -8.41 -7.27
C VAL A 145 8.19 -9.58 -6.39
N LEU A 146 8.18 -10.81 -6.91
CA LEU A 146 7.86 -12.02 -6.15
C LEU A 146 9.07 -12.60 -5.38
N GLY A 147 10.25 -11.98 -5.53
CA GLY A 147 11.43 -12.35 -4.77
C GLY A 147 11.49 -11.69 -3.38
N VAL A 148 12.21 -12.33 -2.46
CA VAL A 148 12.59 -11.74 -1.17
C VAL A 148 13.75 -10.76 -1.40
N GLU A 149 13.76 -9.64 -0.71
CA GLU A 149 14.85 -8.67 -0.78
C GLU A 149 16.07 -9.13 0.04
N GLU A 150 17.24 -9.16 -0.60
CA GLU A 150 18.51 -9.53 0.03
C GLU A 150 18.91 -8.48 1.08
N ASN A 151 18.74 -7.19 0.76
CA ASN A 151 18.99 -6.10 1.70
C ASN A 151 17.77 -5.82 2.59
N THR A 152 17.47 -6.80 3.46
CA THR A 152 16.31 -6.77 4.37
C THR A 152 16.29 -5.52 5.26
N LYS A 153 17.46 -4.97 5.63
CA LYS A 153 17.55 -3.76 6.45
C LYS A 153 16.98 -2.54 5.74
N LEU A 154 17.46 -2.24 4.52
CA LEU A 154 16.97 -1.08 3.76
C LEU A 154 15.51 -1.25 3.34
N PHE A 155 15.09 -2.47 3.03
CA PHE A 155 13.69 -2.76 2.72
C PHE A 155 12.77 -2.49 3.92
N LYS A 156 13.11 -3.01 5.11
CA LYS A 156 12.36 -2.76 6.35
C LYS A 156 12.31 -1.28 6.69
N GLU A 157 13.40 -0.55 6.51
CA GLU A 157 13.42 0.90 6.71
C GLU A 157 12.42 1.62 5.79
N GLY A 158 12.27 1.18 4.53
CA GLY A 158 11.29 1.72 3.60
C GLY A 158 9.84 1.43 4.04
N VAL A 159 9.58 0.19 4.47
CA VAL A 159 8.29 -0.24 5.02
C VAL A 159 7.93 0.57 6.29
N GLU A 160 8.88 0.75 7.21
CA GLU A 160 8.68 1.54 8.43
C GLU A 160 8.40 3.01 8.13
N LYS A 161 9.13 3.62 7.18
CA LYS A 161 8.85 5.00 6.73
C LYS A 161 7.45 5.12 6.12
N ALA A 162 7.01 4.15 5.32
CA ALA A 162 5.67 4.15 4.76
C ALA A 162 4.59 4.01 5.85
N ASN A 163 4.86 3.20 6.89
CA ASN A 163 3.99 3.11 8.06
C ASN A 163 3.91 4.43 8.82
N LEU A 164 5.05 5.10 9.09
CA LEU A 164 5.06 6.41 9.75
C LEU A 164 4.28 7.46 8.95
N ALA A 165 4.46 7.49 7.63
CA ALA A 165 3.69 8.38 6.75
C ALA A 165 2.19 8.09 6.80
N LEU A 166 1.78 6.82 6.87
CA LEU A 166 0.38 6.43 7.02
C LEU A 166 -0.17 6.85 8.39
N ILE A 167 0.59 6.66 9.47
CA ILE A 167 0.21 7.10 10.82
C ILE A 167 0.03 8.62 10.85
N ASP A 168 0.93 9.39 10.25
CA ASP A 168 0.81 10.85 10.18
C ASP A 168 -0.45 11.29 9.44
N LEU A 169 -0.82 10.62 8.34
CA LEU A 169 -2.08 10.88 7.63
C LEU A 169 -3.30 10.53 8.48
N ILE A 170 -3.27 9.41 9.22
CA ILE A 170 -4.37 9.00 10.10
C ILE A 170 -4.55 10.00 11.23
N ASN A 171 -3.46 10.48 11.83
CA ASN A 171 -3.44 11.50 12.90
C ASN A 171 -3.77 12.93 12.41
N GLY A 172 -4.30 13.07 11.19
CA GLY A 172 -4.83 14.34 10.69
C GLY A 172 -3.80 15.28 10.06
N GLN A 173 -2.55 14.87 9.84
CA GLN A 173 -1.61 15.71 9.08
C GLN A 173 -2.08 15.85 7.61
N SER A 174 -1.98 17.06 7.06
CA SER A 174 -2.33 17.29 5.66
C SER A 174 -1.41 16.53 4.72
N ILE A 175 -1.95 16.10 3.57
CA ILE A 175 -1.16 15.36 2.58
C ILE A 175 0.06 16.15 2.11
N GLU A 176 -0.02 17.48 2.01
CA GLU A 176 1.07 18.36 1.62
C GLU A 176 2.22 18.29 2.62
N LYS A 177 1.91 18.33 3.92
CA LYS A 177 2.91 18.23 4.99
C LYS A 177 3.56 16.85 5.03
N VAL A 178 2.76 15.79 4.91
CA VAL A 178 3.29 14.43 4.86
C VAL A 178 4.19 14.25 3.61
N MET A 179 3.76 14.75 2.45
CA MET A 179 4.59 14.73 1.23
C MET A 179 5.91 15.50 1.44
N GLN A 180 5.89 16.67 2.07
CA GLN A 180 7.09 17.45 2.34
C GLN A 180 8.09 16.70 3.24
N THR A 181 7.59 16.03 4.29
CA THR A 181 8.41 15.28 5.25
C THR A 181 9.05 14.04 4.62
N TYR A 182 8.28 13.28 3.86
CA TYR A 182 8.68 11.93 3.42
C TYR A 182 9.18 11.84 1.98
N ASN A 183 8.78 12.75 1.08
CA ASN A 183 9.25 12.76 -0.31
C ASN A 183 10.65 13.37 -0.43
N LYS A 184 11.61 12.83 0.31
CA LYS A 184 13.00 13.30 0.27
C LYS A 184 13.61 13.06 -1.11
N LYS A 185 14.49 13.98 -1.52
CA LYS A 185 15.25 13.82 -2.76
C LYS A 185 16.12 12.57 -2.65
N ILE A 186 16.07 11.74 -3.69
CA ILE A 186 17.04 10.66 -3.88
C ILE A 186 18.36 11.37 -4.18
N LYS A 187 19.35 11.23 -3.30
CA LYS A 187 20.74 11.57 -3.64
C LYS A 187 21.21 10.46 -4.59
N LEU A 188 21.25 10.78 -5.88
CA LEU A 188 21.86 9.93 -6.90
C LEU A 188 23.36 9.80 -6.63
#